data_AF-A0A1X9XX15-F1
#
_entry.id   AF-A0A1X9XX15-F1
#
_cell.length_a   1.000
_cell.length_b   1.000
_cell.length_c   1.000
_cell.angle_alpha   90.00
_cell.angle_beta   90.00
_cell.angle_gamma   90.00
#
_symmetry.space_group_name_H-M   'P 1'
#
loop_
_entity.id
_entity.type
_entity.pdbx_description
1 polymer ?
#
loop_
_entity_poly.entity_id
_entity_poly.type
_entity_poly.pdbx_seq_one_letter_code
_entity_poly.pdbx_strand_id
1 'polypeptide(L)'
;SLFIDSQHDLNNLAIGGGRIAQIANVTREERMLNMFPFAPHLAFWCMHYAGVNHNTFALSTGGGKCMGTEGNIKAIVKLKPQV
;
A
#
# COMPACT_ATOMS: atom_id res chain seq x y z
N SER A 1 -19.23 8.52 7.80
CA SER A 1 -19.39 7.11 8.22
C SER A 1 -18.00 6.56 8.48
N LEU A 2 -17.67 6.24 9.73
CA LEU A 2 -16.43 5.53 10.05
C LEU A 2 -16.69 4.05 9.77
N PHE A 3 -16.10 3.49 8.73
CA PHE A 3 -16.14 2.04 8.50
C PHE A 3 -15.18 1.38 9.49
N ILE A 4 -15.68 0.42 10.25
CA ILE A 4 -14.85 -0.44 11.12
C ILE A 4 -14.67 -1.73 10.34
N ASP A 5 -13.47 -1.95 9.82
CA ASP A 5 -13.12 -3.21 9.17
C ASP A 5 -12.96 -4.27 10.26
N SER A 6 -13.72 -5.37 10.18
CA SER A 6 -13.55 -6.49 11.09
C SER A 6 -12.22 -7.20 10.80
N GLN A 7 -11.73 -8.02 11.74
CA GLN A 7 -10.56 -8.86 11.47
C GLN A 7 -10.76 -9.78 10.24
N HIS A 8 -12.01 -10.21 10.00
CA HIS A 8 -12.36 -10.98 8.81
C HIS A 8 -12.14 -10.16 7.52
N ASP A 9 -12.55 -8.89 7.52
CA ASP A 9 -12.36 -7.99 6.38
C ASP A 9 -10.88 -7.71 6.13
N LEU A 10 -10.10 -7.49 7.19
CA LEU A 10 -8.64 -7.33 7.10
C LEU A 10 -7.95 -8.57 6.53
N ASN A 11 -8.41 -9.78 6.89
CA ASN A 11 -7.88 -11.01 6.33
C ASN A 11 -8.19 -11.13 4.83
N ASN A 12 -9.42 -10.79 4.42
CA ASN A 12 -9.81 -10.79 3.01
C ASN A 12 -9.01 -9.75 2.21
N LEU A 13 -8.76 -8.58 2.80
CA LEU A 13 -7.90 -7.54 2.25
C LEU A 13 -6.46 -8.02 2.07
N ALA A 14 -5.92 -8.75 3.05
CA ALA A 14 -4.59 -9.31 2.94
C ALA A 14 -4.48 -10.33 1.80
N ILE A 15 -5.47 -11.21 1.66
CA ILE A 15 -5.53 -12.17 0.54
C ILE A 15 -5.63 -11.42 -0.80
N GLY A 16 -6.51 -10.43 -0.89
CA GLY A 16 -6.68 -9.60 -2.09
C GLY A 16 -5.41 -8.86 -2.48
N GLY A 17 -4.77 -8.18 -1.53
CA GLY A 17 -3.51 -7.46 -1.73
C GLY A 17 -2.38 -8.38 -2.18
N GLY A 18 -2.29 -9.57 -1.57
CA GLY A 18 -1.35 -10.60 -2.01
C GLY A 18 -1.59 -11.00 -3.48
N ARG A 19 -2.83 -11.25 -3.87
CA ARG A 19 -3.15 -11.61 -5.27
C ARG A 19 -2.82 -10.48 -6.25
N ILE A 20 -3.05 -9.22 -5.88
CA ILE A 20 -2.70 -8.07 -6.73
C ILE A 20 -1.19 -8.03 -6.97
N ALA A 21 -0.38 -8.15 -5.92
CA ALA A 21 1.07 -8.19 -6.05
C ALA A 21 1.54 -9.39 -6.89
N GLN A 22 0.90 -10.56 -6.72
CA GLN A 22 1.22 -11.75 -7.52
C GLN A 22 0.91 -11.55 -9.00
N ILE A 23 -0.26 -11.01 -9.34
CA ILE A 23 -0.66 -10.74 -10.74
C ILE A 23 0.27 -9.69 -11.37
N ALA A 24 0.68 -8.70 -10.59
CA ALA A 24 1.63 -7.67 -11.02
C ALA A 24 3.09 -8.17 -11.07
N ASN A 25 3.36 -9.43 -10.71
CA ASN A 25 4.70 -10.02 -10.60
C ASN A 25 5.65 -9.22 -9.70
N VAL A 26 5.12 -8.65 -8.62
CA VAL A 26 5.92 -7.89 -7.65
C VAL A 26 6.91 -8.81 -6.97
N THR A 27 8.17 -8.41 -6.97
CA THR A 27 9.27 -9.14 -6.35
C THR A 27 9.74 -8.44 -5.08
N ARG A 28 10.32 -9.21 -4.15
CA ARG A 28 10.91 -8.69 -2.90
C ARG A 28 12.03 -7.66 -3.11
N GLU A 29 12.61 -7.60 -4.30
CA GLU A 29 13.71 -6.69 -4.68
C GLU A 29 13.20 -5.32 -5.14
N GLU A 30 11.90 -5.23 -5.41
CA GLU A 30 11.23 -3.98 -5.76
C GLU A 30 10.89 -3.16 -4.53
N ARG A 31 10.61 -1.87 -4.77
CA ARG A 31 10.12 -0.95 -3.76
C ARG A 31 8.75 -0.48 -4.18
N MET A 32 7.80 -0.61 -3.27
CA MET A 32 6.42 -0.17 -3.45
C MET A 32 6.20 1.19 -2.78
N LEU A 33 5.47 2.08 -3.45
CA LEU A 33 4.99 3.33 -2.87
C LEU A 33 3.47 3.35 -2.83
N ASN A 34 2.91 3.10 -1.65
CA ASN A 34 1.47 3.21 -1.43
C ASN A 34 1.08 4.69 -1.23
N MET A 35 0.43 5.25 -2.25
CA MET A 35 -0.04 6.65 -2.29
C MET A 35 -1.51 6.84 -1.93
N PHE A 36 -2.21 5.76 -1.56
CA PHE A 36 -3.58 5.89 -1.09
C PHE A 36 -3.62 6.68 0.22
N PRO A 37 -4.69 7.48 0.46
CA PRO A 37 -4.91 8.18 1.72
C PRO A 37 -4.73 7.27 2.94
N PHE A 38 -4.48 7.75 4.15
CA PHE A 38 -4.66 6.93 5.35
C PHE A 38 -6.08 7.14 5.89
N ALA A 39 -6.97 6.18 5.64
CA ALA A 39 -8.37 6.22 6.06
C ALA A 39 -8.91 4.77 6.17
N PRO A 40 -10.08 4.53 6.80
CA PRO A 40 -10.77 3.24 6.74
C PRO A 40 -11.39 3.04 5.35
N HIS A 41 -10.52 2.87 4.35
CA HIS A 41 -10.86 2.65 2.96
C HIS A 41 -9.98 1.50 2.45
N LEU A 42 -10.64 0.64 1.69
CA LEU A 42 -10.16 -0.67 1.25
C LEU A 42 -8.76 -0.62 0.59
N ALA A 43 -8.51 0.39 -0.25
CA ALA A 43 -7.34 0.46 -1.11
C ALA A 43 -6.02 0.57 -0.33
N PHE A 44 -5.98 1.38 0.74
CA PHE A 44 -4.74 1.55 1.51
C PHE A 44 -4.32 0.26 2.20
N TRP A 45 -5.25 -0.40 2.89
CA TRP A 45 -4.96 -1.64 3.61
C TRP A 45 -4.64 -2.78 2.64
N CYS A 46 -5.32 -2.86 1.50
CA CYS A 46 -5.01 -3.81 0.45
C CYS A 46 -3.54 -3.69 -0.01
N MET A 47 -3.08 -2.47 -0.35
CA MET A 47 -1.70 -2.24 -0.79
C MET A 47 -0.67 -2.36 0.34
N HIS A 48 -1.05 -2.03 1.57
CA HIS A 48 -0.23 -2.29 2.74
C HIS A 48 0.06 -3.79 2.88
N TYR A 49 -0.98 -4.62 2.85
CA TYR A 49 -0.81 -6.07 2.95
C TYR A 49 -0.17 -6.69 1.71
N ALA A 50 -0.29 -6.09 0.53
CA ALA A 50 0.42 -6.52 -0.67
C ALA A 50 1.94 -6.54 -0.43
N GLY A 51 2.49 -5.46 0.14
CA GLY A 51 3.91 -5.36 0.49
C GLY A 51 4.33 -6.33 1.59
N VAL A 52 3.53 -6.43 2.66
CA VAL A 52 3.80 -7.36 3.78
C VAL A 52 3.82 -8.81 3.31
N ASN A 53 2.83 -9.24 2.52
CA ASN A 53 2.71 -10.63 2.08
C ASN A 53 3.79 -11.05 1.07
N HIS A 54 4.31 -10.11 0.26
CA HIS A 54 5.38 -10.38 -0.70
C HIS A 54 6.78 -10.09 -0.13
N ASN A 55 6.87 -9.76 1.16
CA ASN A 55 8.12 -9.35 1.82
C ASN A 55 8.86 -8.27 1.00
N THR A 56 8.09 -7.35 0.41
CA THR A 56 8.58 -6.29 -0.46
C THR A 56 8.62 -5.00 0.35
N PHE A 57 9.69 -4.21 0.19
CA PHE A 57 9.77 -2.91 0.85
C PHE A 57 8.64 -2.02 0.37
N ALA A 58 7.76 -1.59 1.27
CA ALA A 58 6.61 -0.74 0.95
C ALA A 58 6.56 0.49 1.85
N LEU A 59 6.65 1.69 1.25
CA LEU A 59 6.39 2.94 1.95
C LEU A 59 4.92 3.34 1.74
N SER A 60 4.16 3.43 2.83
CA SER A 60 2.78 3.93 2.81
C SER A 60 2.73 5.38 3.24
N THR A 61 2.45 6.28 2.30
CA THR A 61 2.52 7.73 2.50
C THR A 61 1.27 8.32 3.17
N GLY A 62 0.15 7.58 3.16
CA GLY A 62 -1.16 8.11 3.54
C GLY A 62 -1.67 9.19 2.58
N GLY A 63 -1.13 9.23 1.35
CA GLY A 63 -1.55 10.09 0.27
C GLY A 63 -1.39 11.59 0.53
N GLY A 64 -2.14 12.38 -0.23
CA GLY A 64 -2.05 13.85 -0.18
C GLY A 64 -2.48 14.49 1.15
N LYS A 65 -3.16 13.77 2.03
CA LYS A 65 -3.54 14.30 3.36
C LYS A 65 -2.45 14.16 4.41
N CYS A 66 -1.65 13.09 4.35
CA CYS A 66 -0.62 12.82 5.36
C CYS A 66 0.72 13.43 4.98
N MET A 67 1.30 13.00 3.85
CA MET A 67 2.60 13.52 3.39
C MET A 67 2.47 14.69 2.41
N GLY A 68 1.28 14.93 1.85
CA GLY A 68 1.09 15.95 0.82
C GLY A 68 1.67 15.54 -0.53
N THR A 69 1.28 16.25 -1.58
CA THR A 69 1.78 16.00 -2.95
C THR A 69 3.29 16.15 -3.03
N GLU A 70 3.86 17.18 -2.41
CA GLU A 70 5.31 17.38 -2.39
C GLU A 70 6.06 16.26 -1.66
N GLY A 71 5.51 15.76 -0.55
CA GLY A 71 6.10 14.65 0.19
C GLY A 71 6.12 13.37 -0.65
N ASN A 72 5.04 13.13 -1.40
CA ASN A 72 4.97 12.00 -2.33
C ASN A 72 6.01 12.14 -3.46
N ILE A 73 6.15 13.32 -4.05
CA ILE A 73 7.17 13.57 -5.09
C ILE A 73 8.58 13.32 -4.54
N LYS A 74 8.89 13.83 -3.35
CA LYS A 74 10.19 13.59 -2.68
C LYS A 74 10.42 12.09 -2.42
N ALA A 75 9.38 11.36 -2.01
CA ALA A 75 9.45 9.91 -1.81
C ALA A 75 9.73 9.17 -3.13
N ILE A 76 9.05 9.52 -4.23
CA ILE A 76 9.28 8.94 -5.56
C ILE A 76 10.73 9.16 -6.00
N VAL A 77 11.23 10.39 -5.90
CA VAL A 77 12.59 10.74 -6.33
C VAL A 77 13.65 9.99 -5.52
N LYS A 78 13.46 9.88 -4.20
CA LYS A 78 14.42 9.24 -3.29
C LYS A 78 14.39 7.72 -3.37
N LEU A 79 13.19 7.14 -3.39
CA LEU A 79 13.01 5.69 -3.36
C LEU A 79 13.12 5.07 -4.75
N LYS A 80 12.78 5.79 -5.82
CA LYS A 80 12.66 5.20 -7.17
C LYS A 80 11.86 3.89 -7.13
N PRO A 81 10.60 3.93 -6.65
CA PRO A 81 9.77 2.74 -6.56
C PRO A 81 9.47 2.19 -7.94
N GLN A 82 9.22 0.88 -8.00
CA GLN A 82 8.84 0.17 -9.23
C GLN A 82 7.34 -0.16 -9.25
N VAL A 83 6.68 -0.03 -8.08
CA VAL A 83 5.29 -0.38 -7.82
C VAL A 83 4.58 0.75 -7.09
#